data_AF-A0A815U4T2-F1
#
_entry.id   AF-A0A815U4T2-F1
#
_cell.length_a   1.000
_cell.length_b   1.000
_cell.length_c   1.000
_cell.angle_alpha   90.00
_cell.angle_beta   90.00
_cell.angle_gamma   90.00
#
_symmetry.space_group_name_H-M   'P 1'
#
loop_
_entity.id
_entity.type
_entity.pdbx_description
1 polymer ?
#
loop_
_entity_poly.entity_id
_entity_poly.type
_entity_poly.pdbx_seq_one_letter_code
_entity_poly.pdbx_strand_id
1 'polypeptide(L)' 'STSKIVKQATISKVTEFVQKWKAPKQRNLTQIEEKMLKELESNEDIVIELADKGGRIVILNKYDYMSKMEEK' A
#
# COMPACT_ATOMS: atom_id res chain seq x y z
N SER A 1 16.88 -7.99 28.29
CA SER A 1 15.95 -6.95 28.78
C SER A 1 15.66 -5.84 27.75
N THR A 2 16.45 -5.69 26.69
CA THR A 2 16.30 -4.67 25.62
C THR A 2 15.10 -4.87 24.69
N SER A 3 14.66 -6.12 24.47
CA SER A 3 13.59 -6.43 23.51
C SER A 3 12.19 -5.92 23.87
N LYS A 4 11.88 -5.74 25.17
CA LYS A 4 10.56 -5.24 25.61
C LYS A 4 10.43 -3.74 25.38
N ILE A 5 11.50 -2.99 25.65
CA ILE A 5 11.55 -1.53 25.50
C ILE A 5 11.44 -1.15 24.03
N VAL A 6 12.15 -1.86 23.14
CA VAL A 6 12.07 -1.64 21.69
C VAL A 6 10.66 -1.93 21.16
N LYS A 7 10.03 -3.04 21.58
CA LYS A 7 8.64 -3.35 21.19
C LYS A 7 7.67 -2.26 21.64
N GLN A 8 7.82 -1.78 22.87
CA GLN A 8 6.95 -0.73 23.43
C GLN A 8 7.12 0.60 22.70
N ALA A 9 8.36 0.98 22.37
CA ALA A 9 8.64 2.18 21.58
C ALA A 9 8.04 2.12 20.16
N THR A 10 8.13 0.97 19.48
CA THR A 10 7.51 0.77 18.16
C THR A 10 6.00 0.89 18.22
N ILE A 11 5.36 0.27 19.22
CA ILE A 11 3.90 0.36 19.44
C ILE A 11 3.49 1.81 19.69
N SER A 12 4.18 2.54 20.57
CA SER A 12 3.88 3.94 20.84
C SER A 12 3.96 4.81 19.59
N LYS A 13 4.97 4.60 18.74
CA LYS A 13 5.16 5.35 17.51
C LYS A 13 4.08 5.06 16.46
N VAL A 14 3.64 3.81 16.33
CA VAL A 14 2.51 3.42 15.46
C VAL A 14 1.21 4.04 15.97
N THR A 15 0.95 3.98 17.28
CA THR A 15 -0.25 4.58 17.88
C THR A 15 -0.30 6.09 17.69
N GLU A 16 0.83 6.78 17.88
CA GLU A 16 0.93 8.23 17.64
C GLU A 16 0.67 8.57 16.17
N PHE A 17 1.23 7.79 15.24
CA PHE A 17 0.97 7.94 13.81
C PHE A 17 -0.52 7.77 13.47
N VAL A 18 -1.17 6.73 14.00
CA VAL A 18 -2.61 6.47 13.77
C VAL A 18 -3.47 7.59 14.36
N GLN A 19 -3.13 8.09 15.55
CA GLN A 19 -3.86 9.21 16.17
C GLN A 19 -3.68 10.52 15.40
N LYS A 20 -2.49 10.78 14.87
CA LYS A 20 -2.19 11.97 14.07
C LYS A 20 -2.77 11.87 12.66
N TRP A 21 -2.87 10.66 12.11
CA TRP A 21 -3.45 10.42 10.81
C TRP A 21 -4.96 10.66 10.84
N LYS A 22 -5.41 11.69 10.13
CA LYS A 22 -6.83 11.95 9.93
C LYS A 22 -7.28 11.22 8.67
N ALA A 23 -8.19 10.26 8.83
CA ALA A 23 -8.82 9.62 7.69
C ALA A 23 -9.41 10.69 6.76
N PRO A 24 -9.19 10.60 5.44
CA PRO A 24 -9.73 11.57 4.50
C PRO A 24 -11.26 11.59 4.60
N LYS A 25 -11.83 12.80 4.65
CA LYS A 25 -13.29 13.01 4.81
C LYS A 25 -14.09 12.46 3.62
N GLN A 26 -13.46 12.36 2.46
CA GLN A 26 -14.05 11.86 1.23
C GLN A 26 -13.23 10.68 0.72
N ARG A 27 -13.93 9.63 0.27
CA ARG A 27 -13.32 8.55 -0.49
C ARG A 27 -12.96 9.09 -1.86
N ASN A 28 -11.78 8.73 -2.34
CA ASN A 28 -11.31 9.01 -3.70
C ASN A 28 -11.82 7.97 -4.72
N LEU A 29 -12.47 6.90 -4.26
CA LEU A 29 -13.01 5.83 -5.07
C LEU A 29 -14.51 5.66 -4.78
N THR A 30 -15.26 5.43 -5.85
CA THR A 30 -16.64 4.96 -5.79
C THR A 30 -16.68 3.49 -5.33
N GLN A 31 -17.85 3.01 -4.91
CA GLN A 31 -18.02 1.60 -4.51
C GLN A 31 -17.73 0.63 -5.67
N ILE A 32 -18.02 1.04 -6.90
CA ILE A 32 -17.79 0.23 -8.10
C ILE A 32 -16.28 0.11 -8.36
N GLU A 33 -15.56 1.23 -8.29
CA GLU A 33 -14.09 1.23 -8.44
C GLU A 33 -13.40 0.44 -7.33
N GLU A 34 -13.88 0.55 -6.09
CA GLU A 34 -13.37 -0.26 -4.97
C GLU A 34 -13.58 -1.75 -5.20
N LYS A 35 -14.75 -2.15 -5.72
CA LYS A 35 -15.04 -3.55 -6.06
C LYS A 35 -14.14 -4.05 -7.20
N MET A 36 -14.00 -3.26 -8.26
CA MET A 36 -13.12 -3.59 -9.40
C MET A 36 -11.67 -3.73 -8.96
N LEU A 37 -11.18 -2.88 -8.04
CA LEU A 37 -9.83 -3.01 -7.49
C LEU A 37 -9.63 -4.32 -6.72
N LYS A 38 -10.61 -4.76 -5.93
CA LYS A 38 -10.55 -6.06 -5.23
C LYS A 38 -10.57 -7.24 -6.20
N GLU A 39 -11.34 -7.14 -7.28
CA GLU A 39 -11.34 -8.16 -8.34
C GLU A 39 -9.99 -8.19 -9.07
N LEU A 40 -9.42 -7.03 -9.37
CA LEU A 40 -8.08 -6.91 -9.95
C LEU A 40 -7.00 -7.49 -9.03
N GLU A 41 -7.07 -7.22 -7.72
CA GLU A 41 -6.12 -7.77 -6.73
C GLU A 41 -6.11 -9.32 -6.71
N SER A 42 -7.20 -9.96 -7.11
CA SER A 42 -7.27 -11.42 -7.21
C SER A 42 -6.59 -12.00 -8.46
N ASN A 43 -6.19 -11.15 -9.42
CA ASN A 43 -5.51 -11.58 -10.64
C ASN A 43 -4.00 -11.70 -10.41
N GLU A 44 -3.46 -12.91 -10.50
CA GLU A 44 -2.04 -13.21 -10.27
C GLU A 44 -1.09 -12.67 -11.36
N ASP A 45 -1.62 -12.24 -12.51
CA ASP A 45 -0.86 -11.70 -13.65
C ASP A 45 -0.64 -10.19 -13.57
N ILE A 46 -1.22 -9.52 -12.58
CA ILE A 46 -1.05 -8.08 -12.38
C ILE A 46 -0.30 -7.77 -11.10
N VAL A 47 0.38 -6.62 -11.09
CA VAL A 47 1.05 -6.06 -9.93
C VAL A 47 0.47 -4.67 -9.70
N ILE A 48 -0.01 -4.44 -8.47
CA ILE A 48 -0.56 -3.16 -8.03
C ILE A 48 0.44 -2.55 -7.05
N GLU A 49 1.04 -1.42 -7.42
CA GLU A 49 2.09 -0.75 -6.63
C GLU A 49 1.79 0.73 -6.44
N LEU A 50 2.36 1.31 -5.38
CA LEU A 50 2.35 2.76 -5.20
C LEU A 50 3.35 3.41 -6.16
N ALA A 51 2.89 4.44 -6.87
CA ALA A 51 3.78 5.27 -7.67
C ALA A 51 4.76 6.01 -6.75
N ASP A 52 6.02 6.07 -7.16
CA ASP A 52 7.10 6.82 -6.47
C ASP A 52 6.71 8.29 -6.21
N LYS A 53 5.87 8.88 -7.08
CA LYS A 53 5.44 10.27 -6.99
C LYS A 53 3.92 10.41 -7.09
N GLY A 54 3.39 11.37 -6.32
CA GLY A 54 2.01 11.85 -6.46
C GLY A 54 0.94 11.01 -5.78
N GLY A 55 1.31 10.00 -4.97
CA GLY A 55 0.35 9.22 -4.17
C GLY A 55 -0.68 8.47 -5.01
N ARG A 56 -0.30 8.08 -6.23
CA ARG A 56 -1.13 7.33 -7.17
C ARG A 56 -0.80 5.85 -7.09
N ILE A 57 -1.72 5.02 -7.58
CA ILE A 57 -1.51 3.59 -7.74
C ILE A 57 -1.23 3.32 -9.21
N VAL A 58 -0.30 2.39 -9.49
CA VAL A 58 0.01 1.90 -10.83
C VAL A 58 -0.38 0.43 -10.90
N ILE A 59 -1.04 0.04 -11.99
CA ILE A 59 -1.39 -1.34 -12.29
C ILE A 59 -0.52 -1.76 -13.46
N LEU A 60 0.28 -2.80 -13.26
CA LEU A 60 1.26 -3.28 -14.22
C LEU A 60 0.99 -4.74 -14.55
N ASN A 61 1.34 -5.15 -15.77
CA ASN A 61 1.47 -6.56 -16.07
C ASN A 61 2.68 -7.11 -15.30
N LYS A 62 2.51 -8.23 -14.61
CA LYS A 62 3.52 -8.84 -13.75
C LYS A 62 4.76 -9.27 -14.51
N TYR A 63 4.59 -9.83 -15.71
CA TYR A 63 5.70 -10.30 -16.52
C TYR A 63 6.61 -9.14 -16.95
N ASP A 64 6.01 -8.06 -17.46
CA ASP A 64 6.74 -6.86 -17.87
C ASP A 64 7.43 -6.20 -16.67
N TYR A 65 6.76 -6.16 -15.52
CA TYR A 65 7.30 -5.60 -14.29
C TYR A 65 8.52 -6.39 -13.81
N MET A 66 8.41 -7.73 -13.74
CA MET A 66 9.53 -8.59 -13.33
C MET A 66 10.71 -8.50 -14.28
N SER A 67 10.47 -8.52 -15.60
CA SER A 67 11.53 -8.38 -16.62
C SER A 67 12.34 -7.10 -16.41
N LYS A 68 11.68 -5.96 -16.15
CA LYS A 68 12.35 -4.68 -15.89
C LYS A 68 13.07 -4.60 -14.54
N MET A 69 12.65 -5.40 -13.57
CA MET A 69 13.28 -5.44 -12.25
C MET A 69 14.55 -6.30 -12.26
N GLU A 70 14.60 -7.33 -13.11
CA GLU A 70 15.79 -8.19 -13.30
C GLU A 70 16.89 -7.53 -14.14
N GLU A 71 16.55 -6.56 -14.99
CA GLU A 71 17.51 -5.77 -15.79
C GLU A 71 18.31 -4.73 -14.96
N LYS A 72 18.06 -4.60 -13.66
CA LYS A 72 18.72 -3.64 -12.76
C LYS A 72 19.76 -4.29 -11.85
#